data_AF-A0A4R9ESG7-F1
#
_entry.id   AF-A0A4R9ESG7-F1
#
_cell.length_a   1.000
_cell.length_b   1.000
_cell.length_c   1.000
_cell.angle_alpha   90.00
_cell.angle_beta   90.00
_cell.angle_gamma   90.00
#
_symmetry.space_group_name_H-M   'P 1'
#
loop_
_entity.id
_entity.type
_entity.pdbx_description
1 polymer ?
#
loop_
_entity_poly.entity_id
_entity_poly.type
_entity_poly.pdbx_seq_one_letter_code
_entity_poly.pdbx_strand_id
1 'polypeptide(L)'
;MLNNFGSVVWLRSPVERHPTYGYLQVSFIAWRFEEPRDSLKGIFEAIIRETPNSLEWTFKATRNWMIAPTRLIEQAGPDGSKFNEAMVNITEEDQEFCAAAREDLFRILEALESASH
;
A
#
# COMPACT_ATOMS: atom_id res chain seq x y z
N MET A 1 -14.86 -1.31 0.37
CA MET A 1 -13.93 -1.09 1.49
C MET A 1 -13.49 0.37 1.67
N LEU A 2 -12.51 0.95 0.96
CA LEU A 2 -12.01 2.30 1.30
C LEU A 2 -13.10 3.40 1.32
N ASN A 3 -14.11 3.28 0.45
CA ASN A 3 -15.27 4.19 0.44
C ASN A 3 -16.10 4.17 1.74
N ASN A 4 -15.99 3.11 2.55
CA ASN A 4 -16.67 3.03 3.86
C ASN A 4 -16.05 4.02 4.87
N PHE A 5 -14.81 4.45 4.63
CA PHE A 5 -14.12 5.46 5.43
C PHE A 5 -14.28 6.88 4.90
N GLY A 6 -14.93 7.08 3.74
CA GLY A 6 -15.15 8.38 3.12
C GLY A 6 -15.08 8.32 1.59
N SER A 7 -15.56 9.37 0.91
CA SER A 7 -15.54 9.47 -0.56
C SER A 7 -14.11 9.41 -1.10
N VAL A 8 -13.74 8.35 -1.84
CA VAL A 8 -12.44 8.21 -2.50
C VAL A 8 -12.51 8.80 -3.91
N VAL A 9 -11.72 9.84 -4.17
CA VAL A 9 -11.71 10.57 -5.46
C VAL A 9 -10.53 10.17 -6.36
N TRP A 10 -9.58 9.42 -5.83
CA TRP A 10 -8.44 8.90 -6.56
C TRP A 10 -7.91 7.64 -5.89
N LEU A 11 -7.55 6.63 -6.69
CA LEU A 11 -7.02 5.35 -6.24
C LEU A 11 -5.93 4.90 -7.20
N ARG A 12 -4.84 4.37 -6.64
CA ARG A 12 -3.76 3.70 -7.36
C ARG A 12 -3.38 2.43 -6.61
N SER A 13 -3.46 1.32 -7.34
CA SER A 13 -2.87 0.04 -6.98
C SER A 13 -2.26 -0.52 -8.26
N PRO A 14 -1.01 -1.01 -8.25
CA PRO A 14 -0.44 -1.63 -9.45
C PRO A 14 -1.25 -2.87 -9.83
N VAL A 15 -1.26 -3.18 -11.13
CA VAL A 15 -1.81 -4.46 -11.62
C VAL A 15 -0.95 -5.58 -11.04
N GLU A 16 -1.59 -6.62 -10.50
CA GLU A 16 -0.89 -7.68 -9.76
C GLU A 16 0.29 -8.31 -10.52
N ARG A 17 0.19 -8.41 -11.84
CA ARG A 17 1.25 -8.93 -12.71
C ARG A 17 1.63 -7.92 -13.78
N HIS A 18 2.90 -7.87 -14.13
CA HIS A 18 3.40 -7.06 -15.23
C HIS A 18 2.75 -7.53 -16.54
N PRO A 19 2.10 -6.65 -17.31
CA PRO A 19 1.25 -7.05 -18.45
C PRO A 19 2.03 -7.75 -19.56
N THR A 20 3.31 -7.39 -19.74
CA THR A 20 4.15 -7.95 -20.82
C THR A 20 4.86 -9.23 -20.42
N TYR A 21 5.23 -9.36 -19.14
CA TYR A 21 6.22 -10.36 -18.72
C TYR A 21 5.71 -11.32 -17.63
N GLY A 22 4.55 -11.03 -17.04
CA GLY A 22 3.85 -11.95 -16.14
C GLY A 22 4.38 -12.05 -14.70
N TYR A 23 5.52 -11.43 -14.38
CA TYR A 23 6.01 -11.37 -12.99
C TYR A 23 5.10 -10.55 -12.08
N LEU A 24 5.14 -10.82 -10.78
CA LEU A 24 4.40 -10.05 -9.78
C LEU A 24 5.01 -8.66 -9.65
N GLN A 25 4.16 -7.64 -9.59
CA GLN A 25 4.59 -6.28 -9.22
C GLN A 25 4.53 -6.11 -7.71
N VAL A 26 5.44 -5.30 -7.16
CA VAL A 26 5.38 -4.96 -5.73
C VAL A 26 4.02 -4.33 -5.39
N SER A 27 3.34 -4.92 -4.41
CA SER A 27 1.98 -4.55 -4.05
C SER A 27 1.97 -3.35 -3.09
N PHE A 28 1.12 -2.37 -3.36
CA PHE A 28 0.83 -1.24 -2.49
C PHE A 28 -0.56 -0.68 -2.85
N ILE A 29 -1.14 0.13 -1.97
CA ILE A 29 -2.37 0.87 -2.26
C ILE A 29 -2.21 2.33 -1.86
N ALA A 30 -2.58 3.23 -2.76
CA ALA A 30 -2.59 4.66 -2.51
C ALA A 30 -3.93 5.25 -2.92
N TRP A 31 -4.46 6.17 -2.12
CA TRP A 31 -5.77 6.76 -2.37
C TRP A 31 -5.80 8.22 -1.90
N ARG A 32 -6.86 8.92 -2.29
CA ARG A 32 -7.17 10.26 -1.78
C ARG A 32 -8.64 10.37 -1.48
N PHE A 33 -8.97 10.78 -0.25
CA PHE A 33 -10.33 11.16 0.12
C PHE A 33 -10.66 12.55 -0.43
N GLU A 34 -11.92 12.77 -0.78
CA GLU A 34 -12.46 14.10 -1.09
C GLU A 34 -12.29 15.05 0.10
N GLU A 35 -12.68 14.56 1.28
CA GLU A 35 -12.55 15.25 2.57
C GLU A 35 -11.75 14.34 3.53
N PRO A 36 -10.43 14.50 3.63
CA PRO A 36 -9.62 13.68 4.53
C PRO A 36 -9.92 14.03 6.00
N ARG A 37 -10.13 12.98 6.82
CA ARG A 37 -10.40 13.12 8.25
C ARG A 37 -9.22 12.60 9.05
N ASP A 38 -8.58 13.46 9.83
CA ASP A 38 -7.41 13.11 10.63
C ASP A 38 -7.67 12.01 11.65
N SER A 39 -8.91 11.90 12.15
CA SER A 39 -9.32 10.81 13.06
C SER A 39 -9.17 9.41 12.44
N LEU A 40 -9.19 9.29 11.11
CA LEU A 40 -9.01 8.01 10.44
C LEU A 40 -7.55 7.53 10.46
N LYS A 41 -6.57 8.44 10.59
CA LYS A 41 -5.13 8.07 10.54
C LYS A 41 -4.81 7.00 11.57
N GLY A 42 -5.30 7.16 12.81
CA GLY A 42 -5.08 6.20 13.88
C GLY A 42 -5.67 4.82 13.61
N ILE A 43 -6.77 4.72 12.84
CA ILE A 43 -7.36 3.44 12.43
C ILE A 43 -6.42 2.72 11.46
N PHE A 44 -5.96 3.42 10.42
CA PHE A 44 -5.03 2.83 9.44
C PHE A 44 -3.69 2.46 10.09
N GLU A 45 -3.13 3.31 10.94
CA GLU A 45 -1.89 3.02 11.67
C GLU A 45 -2.03 1.80 12.59
N ALA A 46 -3.15 1.67 13.31
CA ALA A 46 -3.41 0.52 14.17
C ALA A 46 -3.50 -0.78 13.36
N ILE A 47 -4.26 -0.77 12.26
CA ILE A 47 -4.42 -1.94 11.39
C ILE A 47 -3.09 -2.40 10.80
N ILE A 48 -2.26 -1.46 10.31
CA ILE A 48 -0.93 -1.81 9.79
C ILE A 48 -0.04 -2.43 10.86
N ARG A 49 -0.09 -1.92 12.10
CA ARG A 49 0.69 -2.45 13.22
C ARG A 49 0.20 -3.83 13.69
N GLU A 50 -1.11 -4.06 13.64
CA GLU A 50 -1.74 -5.25 14.24
C GLU A 50 -1.94 -6.40 13.26
N THR A 51 -1.92 -6.13 11.95
CA THR A 51 -2.05 -7.18 10.93
C THR A 51 -0.78 -8.04 10.91
N PRO A 52 -0.88 -9.38 11.08
CA PRO A 52 0.26 -10.27 11.05
C PRO A 52 0.78 -10.44 9.61
N ASN A 53 1.77 -9.62 9.29
CA ASN A 53 2.38 -9.53 7.97
C ASN A 53 3.78 -10.14 7.95
N SER A 54 4.16 -10.62 6.78
CA SER A 54 5.47 -11.23 6.51
C SER A 54 6.55 -10.18 6.31
N LEU A 55 6.14 -9.00 5.79
CA LEU A 55 6.97 -7.83 5.58
C LEU A 55 6.58 -6.71 6.54
N GLU A 56 7.47 -5.74 6.71
CA GLU A 56 7.13 -4.47 7.36
C GLU A 56 6.38 -3.55 6.41
N TRP A 57 5.34 -2.89 6.91
CA TRP A 57 4.46 -2.01 6.16
C TRP A 57 4.40 -0.63 6.80
N THR A 58 4.27 0.40 5.96
CA THR A 58 4.19 1.79 6.38
C THR A 58 2.94 2.44 5.82
N PHE A 59 2.23 3.14 6.70
CA PHE A 59 1.18 4.07 6.33
C PHE A 59 1.73 5.51 6.25
N LYS A 60 1.39 6.23 5.17
CA LYS A 60 1.70 7.67 5.01
C LYS A 60 0.41 8.43 4.70
N ALA A 61 0.02 9.34 5.58
CA ALA A 61 -1.12 10.25 5.38
C ALA A 61 -0.64 11.64 4.92
N THR A 62 -0.26 11.76 3.65
CA THR A 62 0.07 13.07 3.03
C THR A 62 -1.09 13.54 2.14
N ARG A 63 -0.81 14.22 1.02
CA ARG A 63 -1.83 14.57 0.02
C ARG A 63 -2.54 13.34 -0.53
N ASN A 64 -1.77 12.29 -0.81
CA ASN A 64 -2.29 10.96 -1.10
C ASN A 64 -1.92 10.08 0.08
N TRP A 65 -2.91 9.36 0.58
CA TRP A 65 -2.71 8.36 1.62
C TRP A 65 -2.16 7.10 0.95
N MET A 66 -1.28 6.40 1.64
CA MET A 66 -0.62 5.23 1.07
C MET A 66 -0.33 4.21 2.15
N ILE A 67 -0.52 2.95 1.80
CA ILE A 67 -0.01 1.77 2.49
C ILE A 67 0.92 1.07 1.52
N ALA A 68 2.18 0.90 1.91
CA ALA A 68 3.20 0.26 1.10
C ALA A 68 4.20 -0.49 1.99
N PRO A 69 4.92 -1.49 1.46
CA PRO A 69 6.03 -2.10 2.17
C PRO A 69 7.08 -1.06 2.55
N THR A 70 7.63 -1.13 3.76
CA THR A 70 8.59 -0.14 4.29
C THR A 70 9.81 -0.01 3.39
N ARG A 71 10.35 -1.13 2.88
CA ARG A 71 11.45 -1.14 1.91
C ARG A 71 11.17 -0.31 0.66
N LEU A 72 9.93 -0.34 0.14
CA LEU A 72 9.56 0.47 -1.04
C LEU A 72 9.60 1.97 -0.70
N ILE A 73 9.13 2.35 0.48
CA ILE A 73 9.16 3.74 0.95
C ILE A 73 10.60 4.23 1.15
N GLU A 74 11.46 3.41 1.75
CA GLU A 74 12.85 3.76 1.98
C GLU A 74 13.64 3.95 0.68
N GLN A 75 13.47 3.02 -0.27
CA GLN A 75 14.12 3.12 -1.58
C GLN A 75 13.60 4.28 -2.43
N ALA A 76 12.33 4.67 -2.25
CA ALA A 76 11.76 5.85 -2.91
C ALA A 76 12.39 7.18 -2.44
N GLY A 77 13.10 7.16 -1.31
CA GLY A 77 13.70 8.32 -0.67
C GLY A 77 12.69 9.18 0.13
N PRO A 78 13.19 10.18 0.89
CA PRO A 78 12.37 10.95 1.85
C PRO A 78 11.16 11.63 1.20
N ASP A 79 11.35 12.17 -0.01
CA ASP A 79 10.30 12.88 -0.76
C ASP A 79 9.51 11.95 -1.72
N GLY A 80 9.85 10.66 -1.78
CA GLY A 80 9.23 9.70 -2.68
C GLY A 80 9.50 9.95 -4.16
N SER A 81 10.48 10.80 -4.52
CA SER A 81 10.79 11.17 -5.90
C SER A 81 11.22 9.97 -6.75
N LYS A 82 11.78 8.93 -6.14
CA LYS A 82 12.21 7.69 -6.79
C LYS A 82 11.20 6.56 -6.68
N PHE A 83 9.95 6.84 -6.30
CA PHE A 83 8.98 5.78 -6.01
C PHE A 83 8.77 4.80 -7.18
N ASN A 84 8.65 5.31 -8.41
CA ASN A 84 8.47 4.43 -9.57
C ASN A 84 9.74 3.63 -9.90
N GLU A 85 10.92 4.22 -9.71
CA GLU A 85 12.21 3.54 -9.90
C GLU A 85 12.37 2.41 -8.87
N ALA A 86 12.14 2.70 -7.59
CA ALA A 86 12.15 1.70 -6.53
C ALA A 86 11.14 0.57 -6.76
N MET A 87 9.93 0.91 -7.23
CA MET A 87 8.90 -0.07 -7.57
C MET A 87 9.36 -1.01 -8.69
N VAL A 88 9.98 -0.47 -9.75
CA VAL A 88 10.52 -1.27 -10.87
C VAL A 88 11.68 -2.14 -10.39
N ASN A 89 12.65 -1.56 -9.68
CA ASN A 89 13.83 -2.30 -9.20
C ASN A 89 13.42 -3.48 -8.30
N ILE A 90 12.56 -3.26 -7.29
CA ILE A 90 12.07 -4.34 -6.43
C ILE A 90 11.33 -5.40 -7.24
N THR A 91 10.48 -4.97 -8.19
CA THR A 91 9.73 -5.89 -9.05
C THR A 91 10.67 -6.78 -9.88
N GLU A 92 11.74 -6.23 -10.44
CA GLU A 92 12.65 -6.98 -11.30
C GLU A 92 13.64 -7.84 -10.51
N GLU A 93 14.07 -7.37 -9.34
CA GLU A 93 15.14 -8.01 -8.57
C GLU A 93 14.64 -9.01 -7.52
N ASP A 94 13.39 -8.89 -7.03
CA ASP A 94 12.93 -9.62 -5.85
C ASP A 94 11.45 -10.08 -5.96
N GLN A 95 11.26 -11.21 -6.64
CA GLN A 95 9.93 -11.80 -6.82
C GLN A 95 9.37 -12.44 -5.55
N GLU A 96 10.21 -12.90 -4.62
CA GLU A 96 9.77 -13.44 -3.33
C GLU A 96 9.17 -12.32 -2.47
N PHE A 97 9.82 -11.15 -2.45
CA PHE A 97 9.27 -9.95 -1.83
C PHE A 97 7.94 -9.53 -2.46
N CYS A 98 7.83 -9.57 -3.80
CA CYS A 98 6.58 -9.23 -4.48
C CYS A 98 5.45 -10.21 -4.14
N ALA A 99 5.74 -11.51 -4.02
CA ALA A 99 4.77 -12.51 -3.58
C ALA A 99 4.33 -12.29 -2.12
N ALA A 100 5.27 -12.05 -1.21
CA ALA A 100 4.95 -11.76 0.19
C ALA A 100 4.15 -10.47 0.34
N ALA A 101 4.52 -9.42 -0.39
CA ALA A 101 3.81 -8.14 -0.38
C ALA A 101 2.36 -8.26 -0.88
N ARG A 102 2.11 -9.15 -1.87
CA ARG A 102 0.75 -9.43 -2.35
C ARG A 102 -0.11 -10.05 -1.25
N GLU A 103 0.38 -11.11 -0.61
CA GLU A 103 -0.37 -11.82 0.42
C GLU A 103 -0.64 -10.94 1.64
N ASP A 104 0.36 -10.16 2.08
CA ASP A 104 0.20 -9.21 3.17
C ASP A 104 -0.81 -8.11 2.81
N LEU A 105 -0.78 -7.58 1.57
CA LEU A 105 -1.75 -6.57 1.15
C LEU A 105 -3.19 -7.12 1.24
N PHE A 106 -3.42 -8.36 0.84
CA PHE A 106 -4.76 -8.97 0.98
C PHE A 106 -5.21 -9.02 2.45
N ARG A 107 -4.33 -9.42 3.38
CA ARG A 107 -4.66 -9.44 4.82
C ARG A 107 -4.97 -8.04 5.37
N ILE A 108 -4.17 -7.05 4.97
CA ILE A 108 -4.41 -5.65 5.36
C ILE A 108 -5.77 -5.19 4.84
N LEU A 109 -6.09 -5.53 3.59
CA LEU A 109 -7.36 -5.19 2.96
C LEU A 109 -8.54 -5.85 3.71
N GLU A 110 -8.46 -7.14 4.05
CA GLU A 110 -9.48 -7.83 4.85
C GLU A 110 -9.66 -7.20 6.25
N ALA A 111 -8.57 -6.81 6.90
CA ALA A 111 -8.60 -6.12 8.19
C ALA A 111 -9.28 -4.74 8.09
N LEU A 112 -9.00 -3.99 7.02
CA LEU A 112 -9.65 -2.70 6.74
C LEU A 112 -11.14 -2.85 6.46
N GLU A 113 -11.56 -3.89 5.75
CA GLU A 113 -12.97 -4.16 5.52
C GLU A 113 -13.71 -4.47 6.82
N SER A 114 -13.08 -5.29 7.67
CA SER A 114 -13.61 -5.65 9.00
C SER A 114 -13.74 -4.43 9.92
N ALA A 115 -12.78 -3.50 9.89
CA ALA A 115 -12.79 -2.28 10.70
C ALA A 115 -13.74 -1.18 10.21
N SER A 116 -14.36 -1.36 9.04
CA SER A 116 -15.27 -0.37 8.45
C SER A 116 -16.75 -0.56 8.82
N HIS A 117 -17.04 -1.56 9.67
CA HIS A 117 -18.37 -1.88 10.23
C HIS A 117 -18.44 -1.45 11.69
#